data_AF-A0A535H485-F1
#
_entry.id   AF-A0A535H485-F1
#
_cell.length_a   1.000
_cell.length_b   1.000
_cell.length_c   1.000
_cell.angle_alpha   90.00
_cell.angle_beta   90.00
_cell.angle_gamma   90.00
#
_symmetry.space_group_name_H-M   'P 1'
#
loop_
_entity.id
_entity.type
_entity.pdbx_description
1 polymer ?
#
loop_
_entity_poly.entity_id
_entity_poly.type
_entity_poly.pdbx_seq_one_letter_code
_entity_poly.pdbx_strand_id
1 'polypeptide(L)'
;MPPAEHFAAAPQWQWWILAYFFFGGLSGGSYALGTLLRFAGGPRHESAARIAFIASFVALLPCPIFLTLDLGQPLRFWHMLVDTSNGGIALRPESPISLGSWALLVFGVFSFVSFLGAIAEIGWFRATSPIARILRSGAGLLWSAIGTVFGLFICGYTGVLLAVSNQPVWSDAGWVLGGMFLASALAGSAALLLLFAGSRRDVDADTTYRIERADRYFVILEAILIALFLVSVAIAGTVTKVL
;
A
#
# COMPACT_ATOMS: atom_id res chain seq x y z
N MET A 1 25.39 -13.84 18.23
CA MET A 1 25.64 -12.49 17.68
C MET A 1 25.76 -11.55 18.86
N PRO A 2 26.71 -10.60 18.90
CA PRO A 2 26.73 -9.57 19.93
C PRO A 2 25.38 -8.81 19.93
N PRO A 3 24.92 -8.28 21.08
CA PRO A 3 23.73 -7.44 21.13
C PRO A 3 23.90 -6.26 20.18
N ALA A 4 22.86 -5.92 19.42
CA ALA A 4 22.90 -4.78 18.52
C ALA A 4 23.01 -3.49 19.37
N GLU A 5 24.08 -2.71 19.17
CA GLU A 5 24.19 -1.39 19.78
C GLU A 5 23.33 -0.39 19.00
N HIS A 6 22.30 0.16 19.63
CA HIS A 6 21.42 1.15 19.03
C HIS A 6 21.98 2.56 19.22
N PHE A 7 22.36 3.20 18.11
CA PHE A 7 22.70 4.61 18.05
C PHE A 7 21.60 5.34 17.27
N ALA A 8 20.59 5.85 17.97
CA ALA A 8 19.40 6.43 17.37
C ALA A 8 19.10 7.82 17.94
N ALA A 9 18.99 8.82 17.06
CA ALA A 9 18.34 10.08 17.38
C ALA A 9 16.81 9.92 17.23
N ALA A 10 16.03 10.77 17.89
CA ALA A 10 14.58 10.77 17.70
C ALA A 10 14.25 11.03 16.21
N PRO A 11 13.39 10.21 15.58
CA PRO A 11 13.00 10.45 14.20
C PRO A 11 12.25 11.77 14.13
N GLN A 12 12.70 12.70 13.28
CA GLN A 12 12.07 14.02 13.11
C GLN A 12 10.80 13.96 12.23
N TRP A 13 10.10 12.84 12.24
CA TRP A 13 8.93 12.61 11.41
C TRP A 13 7.83 13.59 11.78
N GLN A 14 7.35 14.28 10.76
CA GLN A 14 6.17 15.12 10.87
C GLN A 14 4.90 14.29 10.63
N TRP A 15 3.75 14.85 10.98
CA TRP A 15 2.44 14.23 10.78
C TRP A 15 2.19 13.77 9.33
N TRP A 16 2.87 14.37 8.35
CA TRP A 16 2.81 13.99 6.94
C TRP A 16 3.22 12.53 6.67
N ILE A 17 4.20 11.99 7.40
CA ILE A 17 4.63 10.58 7.24
C ILE A 17 3.51 9.63 7.68
N LEU A 18 2.85 9.92 8.80
CA LEU A 18 1.73 9.10 9.28
C LEU A 18 0.57 9.12 8.29
N ALA A 19 0.29 10.29 7.71
CA ALA A 19 -0.69 10.42 6.64
C ALA A 19 -0.27 9.59 5.41
N TYR A 20 1.00 9.62 5.02
CA TYR A 20 1.52 8.76 3.95
C TYR A 20 1.34 7.26 4.25
N PHE A 21 1.63 6.80 5.47
CA PHE A 21 1.44 5.38 5.83
C PHE A 21 -0.02 4.95 5.67
N PHE A 22 -0.93 5.79 6.14
CA PHE A 22 -2.37 5.55 6.03
C PHE A 22 -2.85 5.54 4.58
N PHE A 23 -2.59 6.60 3.83
CA PHE A 23 -3.04 6.74 2.44
C PHE A 23 -2.35 5.76 1.48
N GLY A 24 -1.07 5.48 1.69
CA GLY A 24 -0.30 4.49 0.93
C GLY A 24 -0.84 3.08 1.16
N GLY A 25 -1.13 2.73 2.42
CA GLY A 25 -1.79 1.48 2.79
C GLY A 25 -3.16 1.34 2.14
N LEU A 26 -4.01 2.37 2.29
CA LEU A 26 -5.34 2.40 1.65
C LEU A 26 -5.28 2.26 0.14
N SER A 27 -4.28 2.86 -0.49
CA SER A 27 -4.09 2.82 -1.93
C SER A 27 -3.80 1.40 -2.42
N GLY A 28 -2.74 0.79 -1.89
CA GLY A 28 -2.34 -0.58 -2.27
C GLY A 28 -3.38 -1.63 -1.91
N GLY A 29 -3.99 -1.53 -0.71
CA GLY A 29 -4.99 -2.48 -0.25
C GLY A 29 -6.28 -2.40 -1.06
N SER A 30 -6.74 -1.20 -1.43
CA SER A 30 -7.93 -1.03 -2.28
C SER A 30 -7.67 -1.61 -3.67
N TYR A 31 -6.48 -1.39 -4.24
CA TYR A 31 -6.11 -1.97 -5.53
C TYR A 31 -6.11 -3.50 -5.50
N ALA A 32 -5.55 -4.10 -4.45
CA ALA A 32 -5.52 -5.54 -4.25
C ALA A 32 -6.93 -6.13 -4.13
N LEU A 33 -7.78 -5.51 -3.30
CA LEU A 33 -9.18 -5.93 -3.13
C LEU A 33 -9.98 -5.79 -4.43
N GLY A 34 -9.82 -4.69 -5.16
CA GLY A 34 -10.45 -4.50 -6.46
C GLY A 34 -10.04 -5.58 -7.47
N THR A 35 -8.76 -5.95 -7.45
CA THR A 35 -8.24 -7.04 -8.28
C THR A 35 -8.83 -8.39 -7.90
N LEU A 36 -8.90 -8.72 -6.60
CA LEU A 36 -9.52 -9.96 -6.11
C LEU A 36 -11.00 -10.05 -6.51
N LEU A 37 -11.73 -8.94 -6.43
CA LEU A 37 -13.12 -8.86 -6.87
C LEU A 37 -13.28 -9.13 -8.38
N ARG A 38 -12.35 -8.65 -9.21
CA ARG A 38 -12.33 -8.96 -10.65
C ARG A 38 -11.96 -10.41 -10.94
N PHE A 39 -11.02 -10.98 -10.19
CA PHE A 39 -10.67 -12.41 -10.27
C PHE A 39 -11.84 -13.31 -9.89
N ALA A 40 -12.71 -12.88 -8.97
CA ALA A 40 -13.93 -13.60 -8.63
C ALA A 40 -14.96 -13.65 -9.78
N GLY A 41 -14.73 -12.92 -10.89
CA GLY A 41 -15.29 -13.19 -12.22
C GLY A 41 -16.77 -12.85 -12.44
N GLY A 42 -17.46 -12.28 -11.44
CA GLY A 42 -18.88 -11.98 -11.52
C GLY A 42 -19.16 -10.53 -11.97
N PRO A 43 -20.09 -10.28 -12.92
CA PRO A 43 -20.55 -8.93 -13.28
C PRO A 43 -21.04 -8.12 -12.07
N ARG A 44 -21.56 -8.81 -11.06
CA ARG A 44 -21.99 -8.27 -9.76
C ARG A 44 -20.87 -7.61 -8.94
N HIS A 45 -19.63 -8.05 -9.10
CA HIS A 45 -18.48 -7.53 -8.33
C HIS A 45 -17.83 -6.31 -9.02
N GLU A 46 -18.15 -6.05 -10.28
CA GLU A 46 -17.48 -5.01 -11.08
C GLU A 46 -17.70 -3.62 -10.49
N SER A 47 -18.89 -3.32 -9.95
CA SER A 47 -19.13 -2.00 -9.33
C SER A 47 -18.25 -1.78 -8.09
N ALA A 48 -18.12 -2.79 -7.23
CA ALA A 48 -17.23 -2.72 -6.08
C ALA A 48 -15.75 -2.67 -6.49
N ALA A 49 -15.34 -3.44 -7.49
CA ALA A 49 -13.98 -3.39 -8.02
C ALA A 49 -13.62 -2.01 -8.58
N ARG A 50 -14.56 -1.39 -9.31
CA ARG A 50 -14.42 -0.03 -9.83
C ARG A 50 -14.24 1.00 -8.72
N ILE A 51 -15.07 0.92 -7.67
CA ILE A 51 -14.91 1.77 -6.47
C ILE A 51 -13.52 1.57 -5.87
N ALA A 52 -13.04 0.34 -5.80
CA ALA A 52 -11.74 0.03 -5.24
C ALA A 52 -10.57 0.60 -6.05
N PHE A 53 -10.62 0.55 -7.38
CA PHE A 53 -9.59 1.21 -8.22
C PHE A 53 -9.65 2.74 -8.12
N ILE A 54 -10.85 3.31 -7.96
CA ILE A 54 -10.99 4.76 -7.74
C ILE A 54 -10.41 5.15 -6.39
N ALA A 55 -10.80 4.46 -5.32
CA ALA A 55 -10.28 4.69 -3.98
C ALA A 55 -8.76 4.53 -3.94
N SER A 56 -8.23 3.50 -4.63
CA SER A 56 -6.79 3.27 -4.77
C SER A 56 -6.06 4.51 -5.30
N PHE A 57 -6.48 5.02 -6.47
CA PHE A 57 -5.77 6.15 -7.09
C PHE A 57 -5.97 7.45 -6.31
N VAL A 58 -7.17 7.71 -5.80
CA VAL A 58 -7.44 8.91 -4.98
C VAL A 58 -6.60 8.92 -3.71
N ALA A 59 -6.48 7.77 -3.02
CA ALA A 59 -5.61 7.62 -1.86
C ALA A 59 -4.12 7.75 -2.22
N LEU A 60 -3.72 7.42 -3.45
CA LEU A 60 -2.32 7.55 -3.87
C LEU A 60 -1.88 9.01 -4.02
N LEU A 61 -2.74 9.90 -4.51
CA LEU A 61 -2.41 11.30 -4.85
C LEU A 61 -1.67 12.08 -3.74
N PRO A 62 -2.08 12.04 -2.47
CA PRO A 62 -1.36 12.77 -1.42
C PRO A 62 -0.01 12.16 -1.04
N CYS A 63 0.23 10.88 -1.34
CA CYS A 63 1.45 10.16 -0.94
C CYS A 63 2.75 10.79 -1.45
N PRO A 64 2.95 11.05 -2.75
CA PRO A 64 4.17 11.69 -3.24
C PRO A 64 4.33 13.12 -2.70
N ILE A 65 3.23 13.83 -2.40
CA ILE A 65 3.28 15.17 -1.80
C ILE A 65 3.86 15.08 -0.39
N PHE A 66 3.36 14.17 0.44
CA PHE A 66 3.87 14.00 1.80
C PHE A 66 5.33 13.55 1.83
N LEU A 67 5.72 12.63 0.94
CA LEU A 67 7.11 12.17 0.85
C LEU A 67 8.07 13.28 0.36
N THR A 68 7.64 14.10 -0.61
CA THR A 68 8.47 15.21 -1.13
C THR A 68 8.62 16.34 -0.13
N LEU A 69 7.60 16.60 0.71
CA LEU A 69 7.69 17.55 1.82
C LEU A 69 8.62 17.03 2.93
N ASP A 70 8.58 15.74 3.24
CA ASP A 70 9.43 15.12 4.26
C ASP A 70 10.93 15.15 3.88
N LEU A 71 11.24 15.07 2.58
CA LEU A 71 12.60 15.27 2.06
C LEU A 71 13.21 16.66 2.36
N GLY A 72 12.39 17.65 2.74
CA GLY A 72 12.82 19.02 3.03
C GLY A 72 13.22 19.87 1.82
N GLN A 73 13.49 19.23 0.67
CA GLN A 73 13.83 19.88 -0.61
C GLN A 73 12.97 19.32 -1.76
N PRO A 74 11.66 19.59 -1.80
CA PRO A 74 10.71 18.94 -2.70
C PRO A 74 11.07 19.09 -4.18
N LEU A 75 11.62 20.24 -4.58
CA LEU A 75 12.02 20.52 -5.96
C LEU A 75 13.19 19.64 -6.46
N ARG A 76 13.88 18.93 -5.56
CA ARG A 76 15.01 18.06 -5.90
C ARG A 76 14.67 16.58 -5.91
N PHE A 77 13.43 16.19 -5.65
CA PHE A 77 13.00 14.78 -5.65
C PHE A 77 13.39 14.02 -6.92
N TRP A 78 13.40 14.69 -8.08
CA TRP A 78 13.78 14.06 -9.34
C TRP A 78 15.21 13.50 -9.34
N HIS A 79 16.14 14.03 -8.53
CA HIS A 79 17.49 13.48 -8.36
C HIS A 79 17.49 12.10 -7.70
N MET A 80 16.38 11.72 -7.06
CA MET A 80 16.20 10.40 -6.47
C MET A 80 15.79 9.34 -7.51
N LEU A 81 15.28 9.79 -8.67
CA LEU A 81 14.89 8.95 -9.80
C LEU A 81 15.93 9.01 -10.94
N VAL A 82 16.60 10.14 -11.11
CA VAL A 82 17.58 10.35 -12.18
C VAL A 82 18.96 10.59 -11.59
N ASP A 83 19.92 9.77 -11.97
CA ASP A 83 21.31 9.96 -11.58
C ASP A 83 21.92 11.08 -12.43
N THR A 84 22.16 12.23 -11.79
CA THR A 84 22.67 13.43 -12.44
C THR A 84 24.16 13.35 -12.78
N SER A 85 24.90 12.39 -12.19
CA SER A 85 26.32 12.20 -12.46
C SER A 85 26.59 11.47 -13.77
N ASN A 86 25.74 10.48 -14.09
CA ASN A 86 25.88 9.62 -15.27
C ASN A 86 24.72 9.76 -16.27
N GLY A 87 23.72 10.62 -15.99
CA GLY A 87 22.53 10.82 -16.84
C GLY A 87 21.58 9.62 -16.88
N GLY A 88 21.70 8.70 -15.93
CA GLY A 88 21.01 7.40 -15.92
C GLY A 88 19.82 7.32 -14.95
N ILE A 89 19.27 6.12 -14.83
CA ILE A 89 18.20 5.80 -13.88
C ILE A 89 18.82 5.54 -12.50
N ALA A 90 18.39 6.25 -11.46
CA ALA A 90 18.87 6.07 -10.10
C ALA A 90 18.14 4.91 -9.39
N LEU A 91 18.42 3.67 -9.80
CA LEU A 91 17.95 2.46 -9.12
C LEU A 91 19.03 1.95 -8.18
N ARG A 92 18.84 2.17 -6.87
CA ARG A 92 19.78 1.73 -5.83
C ARG A 92 19.10 0.67 -4.95
N PRO A 93 19.15 -0.62 -5.32
CA PRO A 93 18.44 -1.67 -4.58
C PRO A 93 18.95 -1.82 -3.14
N GLU A 94 20.16 -1.35 -2.83
CA GLU A 94 20.72 -1.33 -1.47
C GLU A 94 20.09 -0.23 -0.60
N SER A 95 19.47 0.77 -1.21
CA SER A 95 18.74 1.83 -0.51
C SER A 95 17.26 1.49 -0.50
N PRO A 96 16.68 1.16 0.66
CA PRO A 96 15.25 0.96 0.78
C PRO A 96 14.49 2.14 0.16
N ILE A 97 14.80 3.38 0.55
CA ILE A 97 14.06 4.57 0.08
C ILE A 97 14.03 4.69 -1.46
N SER A 98 15.13 4.34 -2.16
CA SER A 98 15.14 4.28 -3.63
C SER A 98 14.17 3.23 -4.16
N LEU A 99 14.23 2.00 -3.62
CA LEU A 99 13.33 0.90 -4.00
C LEU A 99 11.85 1.27 -3.79
N GLY A 100 11.51 1.85 -2.64
CA GLY A 100 10.16 2.30 -2.32
C GLY A 100 9.63 3.37 -3.27
N SER A 101 10.49 4.29 -3.70
CA SER A 101 10.11 5.39 -4.58
C SER A 101 9.86 4.91 -6.00
N TRP A 102 10.67 3.98 -6.49
CA TRP A 102 10.43 3.30 -7.76
C TRP A 102 9.18 2.44 -7.72
N ALA A 103 8.97 1.68 -6.65
CA ALA A 103 7.75 0.90 -6.47
C ALA A 103 6.50 1.80 -6.46
N LEU A 104 6.56 2.95 -5.79
CA LEU A 104 5.44 3.91 -5.74
C LEU A 104 5.17 4.52 -7.12
N LEU A 105 6.21 4.85 -7.88
CA LEU A 105 6.09 5.38 -9.24
C LEU A 105 5.47 4.34 -10.19
N VAL A 106 5.98 3.11 -10.17
CA VAL A 106 5.46 2.02 -11.00
C VAL A 106 4.01 1.70 -10.61
N PHE A 107 3.73 1.55 -9.31
CA PHE A 107 2.38 1.37 -8.81
C PHE A 107 1.45 2.50 -9.23
N GLY A 108 1.93 3.75 -9.25
CA GLY A 108 1.17 4.91 -9.71
C GLY A 108 0.71 4.78 -11.16
N VAL A 109 1.52 4.22 -12.05
CA VAL A 109 1.12 3.93 -13.43
C VAL A 109 -0.01 2.88 -13.46
N PHE A 110 0.14 1.78 -12.72
CA PHE A 110 -0.89 0.73 -12.64
C PHE A 110 -2.21 1.23 -12.06
N SER A 111 -2.12 2.01 -10.98
CA SER A 111 -3.26 2.63 -10.29
C SER A 111 -3.97 3.64 -11.19
N PHE A 112 -3.23 4.49 -11.88
CA PHE A 112 -3.77 5.48 -12.80
C PHE A 112 -4.50 4.85 -13.99
N VAL A 113 -3.91 3.84 -14.65
CA VAL A 113 -4.56 3.18 -15.79
C VAL A 113 -5.84 2.45 -15.35
N SER A 114 -5.82 1.76 -14.22
CA SER A 114 -7.03 1.13 -13.67
C SER A 114 -8.10 2.16 -13.30
N PHE A 115 -7.70 3.31 -12.76
CA PHE A 115 -8.58 4.43 -12.47
C PHE A 115 -9.23 5.01 -13.73
N LEU A 116 -8.47 5.18 -14.81
CA LEU A 116 -9.01 5.63 -16.10
C LEU A 116 -10.04 4.63 -16.64
N GLY A 117 -9.76 3.32 -16.53
CA GLY A 117 -10.74 2.29 -16.85
C GLY A 117 -12.01 2.38 -16.00
N ALA A 118 -11.84 2.53 -14.69
CA ALA A 118 -12.92 2.66 -13.74
C ALA A 118 -13.83 3.88 -14.05
N ILE A 119 -13.26 5.05 -14.35
CA ILE A 119 -14.03 6.25 -14.71
C ILE A 119 -14.68 6.14 -16.09
N ALA A 120 -14.02 5.51 -17.06
CA ALA A 120 -14.55 5.30 -18.40
C ALA A 120 -15.90 4.58 -18.37
N GLU A 121 -16.04 3.58 -17.50
CA GLU A 121 -17.27 2.80 -17.35
C GLU A 121 -18.44 3.59 -16.74
N ILE A 122 -18.15 4.64 -15.97
CA ILE A 122 -19.18 5.55 -15.42
C ILE A 122 -19.73 6.45 -16.54
N GLY A 123 -19.09 6.49 -17.71
CA GLY A 123 -19.50 7.30 -18.85
C GLY A 123 -19.06 8.76 -18.77
N TRP A 124 -18.17 9.08 -17.82
CA TRP A 124 -17.73 10.46 -17.60
C TRP A 124 -16.88 11.01 -18.77
N PHE A 125 -16.14 10.12 -19.45
CA PHE A 125 -15.33 10.46 -20.62
C PHE A 125 -15.47 9.38 -21.71
N ARG A 126 -16.01 9.75 -22.88
CA ARG A 126 -16.10 8.83 -24.03
C ARG A 126 -14.71 8.44 -24.60
N ALA A 127 -13.71 9.30 -24.42
CA ALA A 127 -12.36 9.11 -24.93
C ALA A 127 -11.61 7.91 -24.30
N THR A 128 -11.99 7.50 -23.09
CA THR A 128 -11.36 6.37 -22.37
C THR A 128 -12.02 5.01 -22.65
N SER A 129 -13.01 4.96 -23.55
CA SER A 129 -13.72 3.74 -23.95
C SER A 129 -12.83 2.59 -24.48
N PRO A 130 -11.77 2.84 -25.27
CA PRO A 130 -10.84 1.78 -25.69
C PRO A 130 -10.07 1.16 -24.51
N ILE A 131 -9.65 1.99 -23.55
CA ILE A 131 -8.92 1.57 -22.36
C ILE A 131 -9.81 0.68 -21.49
N ALA A 132 -11.08 1.06 -21.30
CA ALA A 132 -12.05 0.24 -20.58
C ALA A 132 -12.23 -1.15 -21.22
N ARG A 133 -12.31 -1.20 -22.55
CA ARG A 133 -12.48 -2.48 -23.28
C ARG A 133 -11.28 -3.41 -23.08
N ILE A 134 -10.06 -2.88 -23.17
CA ILE A 134 -8.83 -3.65 -22.92
C ILE A 134 -8.79 -4.09 -21.46
N LEU A 135 -9.11 -3.19 -20.54
CA LEU A 135 -9.08 -3.51 -19.11
C LEU A 135 -10.11 -4.56 -18.73
N ARG A 136 -11.25 -4.66 -19.41
CA ARG A 136 -12.24 -5.73 -19.21
C ARG A 136 -11.80 -7.10 -19.72
N SER A 137 -10.78 -7.16 -20.58
CA SER A 137 -10.25 -8.42 -21.09
C SER A 137 -9.28 -9.09 -20.12
N GLY A 138 -8.80 -10.29 -20.46
CA GLY A 138 -7.74 -10.96 -19.70
C GLY A 138 -6.45 -10.14 -19.54
N ALA A 139 -6.16 -9.23 -20.48
CA ALA A 139 -5.03 -8.32 -20.37
C ALA A 139 -5.18 -7.35 -19.19
N GLY A 140 -6.40 -6.88 -18.92
CA GLY A 140 -6.63 -6.03 -17.76
C GLY A 140 -6.67 -6.78 -16.43
N LEU A 141 -7.00 -8.07 -16.45
CA LEU A 141 -6.83 -8.93 -15.28
C LEU A 141 -5.34 -9.07 -14.95
N LEU A 142 -4.50 -9.34 -15.95
CA LEU A 142 -3.04 -9.38 -15.79
C LEU A 142 -2.48 -8.03 -15.33
N TRP A 143 -2.95 -6.91 -15.91
CA TRP A 143 -2.59 -5.57 -15.47
C TRP A 143 -2.87 -5.37 -13.97
N SER A 144 -4.09 -5.71 -13.54
CA SER A 144 -4.49 -5.60 -12.14
C SER A 144 -3.73 -6.58 -11.22
N ALA A 145 -3.36 -7.76 -11.71
CA ALA A 145 -2.54 -8.70 -10.96
C ALA A 145 -1.13 -8.15 -10.72
N ILE A 146 -0.50 -7.59 -11.75
CA ILE A 146 0.84 -6.98 -11.62
C ILE A 146 0.77 -5.75 -10.71
N GLY A 147 -0.22 -4.87 -10.92
CA GLY A 147 -0.42 -3.71 -10.06
C GLY A 147 -0.67 -4.10 -8.59
N THR A 148 -1.32 -5.24 -8.34
CA THR A 148 -1.53 -5.78 -6.99
C THR A 148 -0.22 -6.19 -6.32
N VAL A 149 0.73 -6.77 -7.06
CA VAL A 149 2.05 -7.09 -6.51
C VAL A 149 2.74 -5.82 -6.01
N PHE A 150 2.74 -4.75 -6.81
CA PHE A 150 3.30 -3.47 -6.37
C PHE A 150 2.48 -2.80 -5.26
N GLY A 151 1.15 -2.89 -5.28
CA GLY A 151 0.28 -2.36 -4.23
C GLY A 151 0.52 -3.04 -2.88
N LEU A 152 0.55 -4.38 -2.85
CA LEU A 152 0.86 -5.16 -1.65
C LEU A 152 2.30 -4.92 -1.17
N PHE A 153 3.24 -4.75 -2.11
CA PHE A 153 4.58 -4.31 -1.77
C PHE A 153 4.53 -2.99 -1.00
N ILE A 154 3.88 -1.94 -1.51
CA ILE A 154 3.75 -0.65 -0.80
C ILE A 154 3.11 -0.80 0.57
N CYS A 155 2.05 -1.62 0.70
CA CYS A 155 1.39 -1.87 1.98
C CYS A 155 2.34 -2.45 3.04
N GLY A 156 3.17 -3.45 2.70
CA GLY A 156 4.06 -4.09 3.68
C GLY A 156 5.44 -3.45 3.79
N TYR A 157 5.94 -2.88 2.70
CA TYR A 157 7.29 -2.35 2.57
C TYR A 157 7.58 -1.21 3.57
N THR A 158 6.60 -0.40 3.89
CA THR A 158 6.72 0.64 4.93
C THR A 158 7.04 0.05 6.29
N GLY A 159 6.44 -1.08 6.66
CA GLY A 159 6.78 -1.78 7.89
C GLY A 159 8.22 -2.33 7.86
N VAL A 160 8.68 -2.81 6.70
CA VAL A 160 10.07 -3.26 6.52
C VAL A 160 11.06 -2.09 6.61
N LEU A 161 10.70 -0.91 6.08
CA LEU A 161 11.49 0.31 6.21
C LEU A 161 11.74 0.70 7.67
N LEU A 162 10.70 0.58 8.50
CA LEU A 162 10.81 0.82 9.93
C LEU A 162 11.68 -0.24 10.62
N ALA A 163 11.52 -1.50 10.22
CA ALA A 163 12.28 -2.63 10.75
C ALA A 163 13.79 -2.54 10.48
N VAL A 164 14.20 -1.98 9.34
CA VAL A 164 15.63 -1.82 8.99
C VAL A 164 16.23 -0.52 9.53
N SER A 165 15.45 0.27 10.29
CA SER A 165 15.95 1.47 10.96
C SER A 165 16.71 1.12 12.25
N ASN A 166 17.57 2.02 12.73
CA ASN A 166 18.32 1.78 13.98
C ASN A 166 17.51 2.04 15.26
N GLN A 167 16.20 2.25 15.14
CA GLN A 167 15.32 2.55 16.26
C GLN A 167 15.00 1.28 17.06
N PRO A 168 15.31 1.20 18.37
CA PRO A 168 15.28 -0.05 19.14
C PRO A 168 13.97 -0.83 19.02
N VAL A 169 12.83 -0.16 19.22
CA VAL A 169 11.50 -0.80 19.20
C VAL A 169 11.17 -1.39 17.82
N TRP A 170 11.62 -0.74 16.75
CA TRP A 170 11.31 -1.15 15.39
C TRP A 170 12.29 -2.20 14.87
N SER A 171 13.58 -2.08 15.20
CA SER A 171 14.62 -3.04 14.80
C SER A 171 14.43 -4.40 15.46
N ASP A 172 14.11 -4.40 16.76
CA ASP A 172 14.16 -5.63 17.57
C ASP A 172 13.00 -6.58 17.27
N ALA A 173 11.87 -6.03 16.83
CA ALA A 173 10.69 -6.79 16.40
C ALA A 173 10.39 -6.60 14.91
N GLY A 174 11.41 -6.23 14.13
CA GLY A 174 11.27 -5.81 12.74
C GLY A 174 10.69 -6.85 11.79
N TRP A 175 10.87 -8.15 12.09
CA TRP A 175 10.44 -9.24 11.23
C TRP A 175 8.90 -9.36 11.10
N VAL A 176 8.13 -8.89 12.09
CA VAL A 176 6.66 -8.93 12.09
C VAL A 176 6.06 -7.66 11.46
N LEU A 177 6.82 -6.56 11.47
CA LEU A 177 6.32 -5.22 11.21
C LEU A 177 5.80 -5.04 9.78
N GLY A 178 6.48 -5.62 8.79
CA GLY A 178 6.00 -5.62 7.40
C GLY A 178 4.65 -6.32 7.23
N GLY A 179 4.47 -7.46 7.91
CA GLY A 179 3.20 -8.19 7.91
C GLY A 179 2.08 -7.40 8.59
N MET A 180 2.37 -6.73 9.71
CA MET A 180 1.39 -5.90 10.43
C MET A 180 0.88 -4.76 9.56
N PHE A 181 1.80 -4.01 8.93
CA PHE A 181 1.44 -2.91 8.03
C PHE A 181 0.60 -3.41 6.85
N LEU A 182 0.95 -4.56 6.29
CA LEU A 182 0.17 -5.19 5.22
C LEU A 182 -1.25 -5.56 5.67
N ALA A 183 -1.38 -6.24 6.83
CA ALA A 183 -2.67 -6.65 7.37
C ALA A 183 -3.56 -5.45 7.71
N SER A 184 -2.99 -4.43 8.36
CA SER A 184 -3.68 -3.18 8.71
C SER A 184 -4.15 -2.41 7.47
N ALA A 185 -3.30 -2.32 6.45
CA ALA A 185 -3.64 -1.70 5.18
C ALA A 185 -4.81 -2.42 4.48
N LEU A 186 -4.79 -3.75 4.45
CA LEU A 186 -5.86 -4.56 3.85
C LEU A 186 -7.18 -4.45 4.63
N ALA A 187 -7.13 -4.47 5.96
CA ALA A 187 -8.30 -4.25 6.81
C ALA A 187 -8.87 -2.83 6.62
N GLY A 188 -8.03 -1.80 6.69
CA GLY A 188 -8.43 -0.41 6.44
C GLY A 188 -9.04 -0.20 5.06
N SER A 189 -8.47 -0.82 4.02
CA SER A 189 -9.05 -0.79 2.67
C SER A 189 -10.38 -1.54 2.60
N ALA A 190 -10.51 -2.70 3.25
CA ALA A 190 -11.77 -3.44 3.26
C ALA A 190 -12.88 -2.63 3.95
N ALA A 191 -12.58 -2.02 5.10
CA ALA A 191 -13.49 -1.11 5.79
C ALA A 191 -13.90 0.09 4.92
N LEU A 192 -12.94 0.69 4.19
CA LEU A 192 -13.23 1.79 3.25
C LEU A 192 -14.17 1.34 2.11
N LEU A 193 -13.95 0.15 1.56
CA LEU A 193 -14.81 -0.40 0.52
C LEU A 193 -16.21 -0.71 1.05
N LEU A 194 -16.33 -1.25 2.26
CA LEU A 194 -17.63 -1.48 2.91
C LEU A 194 -18.39 -0.18 3.13
N LEU A 195 -17.69 0.89 3.55
CA LEU A 195 -18.30 2.21 3.70
C LEU A 195 -18.86 2.74 2.38
N PHE A 196 -18.11 2.64 1.28
CA PHE A 196 -18.58 3.08 -0.02
C PHE A 196 -19.62 2.14 -0.65
N ALA A 197 -19.53 0.83 -0.41
CA ALA A 197 -20.49 -0.16 -0.87
C ALA A 197 -21.83 0.00 -0.15
N GLY A 198 -21.81 0.22 1.17
CA GLY A 198 -23.03 0.43 1.97
C GLY A 198 -23.80 1.70 1.58
N SER A 199 -23.12 2.71 1.04
CA SER A 199 -23.75 3.93 0.54
C SER A 199 -24.41 3.75 -0.85
N ARG A 200 -24.27 2.59 -1.49
CA ARG A 200 -24.61 2.37 -2.90
C ARG A 200 -25.55 1.19 -3.10
N ARG A 201 -26.66 1.41 -3.80
CA ARG A 201 -27.68 0.38 -4.08
C ARG A 201 -27.29 -0.61 -5.18
N ASP A 202 -26.26 -0.28 -5.96
CA ASP A 202 -25.79 -1.07 -7.10
C ASP A 202 -24.71 -2.11 -6.71
N VAL A 203 -24.32 -2.17 -5.44
CA VAL A 203 -23.40 -3.20 -4.95
C VAL A 203 -24.20 -4.39 -4.42
N ASP A 204 -23.91 -5.57 -4.98
CA ASP A 204 -24.58 -6.81 -4.64
C ASP A 204 -24.25 -7.28 -3.20
N ALA A 205 -25.24 -7.84 -2.50
CA ALA A 205 -25.10 -8.24 -1.10
C ALA A 205 -24.03 -9.33 -0.89
N ASP A 206 -23.86 -10.25 -1.85
CA ASP A 206 -22.80 -11.26 -1.81
C ASP A 206 -21.41 -10.62 -1.89
N THR A 207 -21.27 -9.53 -2.66
CA THR A 207 -20.03 -8.77 -2.74
C THR A 207 -19.66 -8.17 -1.38
N THR A 208 -20.63 -7.52 -0.74
CA THR A 208 -20.45 -6.94 0.60
C THR A 208 -20.06 -8.03 1.61
N TYR A 209 -20.77 -9.16 1.62
CA TYR A 209 -20.46 -10.29 2.49
C TYR A 209 -19.04 -10.83 2.29
N ARG A 210 -18.55 -10.90 1.05
CA ARG A 210 -17.18 -11.33 0.74
C ARG A 210 -16.14 -10.34 1.25
N ILE A 211 -16.40 -9.03 1.13
CA ILE A 211 -15.52 -7.99 1.66
C ILE A 211 -15.51 -8.04 3.19
N GLU A 212 -16.65 -8.18 3.86
CA GLU A 212 -16.74 -8.36 5.32
C GLU A 212 -15.98 -9.59 5.81
N ARG A 213 -16.08 -10.69 5.07
CA ARG A 213 -15.35 -11.92 5.40
C ARG A 213 -13.84 -11.72 5.25
N ALA A 214 -13.41 -11.03 4.19
CA ALA A 214 -12.00 -10.69 3.99
C ALA A 214 -11.48 -9.75 5.10
N ASP A 215 -12.23 -8.69 5.41
CA ASP A 215 -11.95 -7.76 6.51
C ASP A 215 -11.71 -8.50 7.83
N ARG A 216 -12.62 -9.41 8.19
CA ARG A 216 -12.49 -10.23 9.40
C ARG A 216 -11.20 -11.05 9.42
N TYR A 217 -10.81 -11.64 8.29
CA TYR A 217 -9.55 -12.39 8.22
C TYR A 217 -8.33 -11.47 8.36
N PHE A 218 -8.35 -10.27 7.77
CA PHE A 218 -7.26 -9.31 7.92
C PHE A 218 -7.15 -8.79 9.35
N VAL A 219 -8.26 -8.49 10.02
CA VAL A 219 -8.28 -8.08 11.43
C VAL A 219 -7.75 -9.19 12.34
N ILE A 220 -8.14 -10.46 12.11
CA ILE A 220 -7.59 -11.59 12.87
C ILE A 220 -6.09 -11.73 12.64
N LEU A 221 -5.64 -11.64 11.39
CA LEU A 221 -4.21 -11.69 11.05
C LEU A 221 -3.44 -10.54 11.71
N GLU A 222 -3.97 -9.32 11.65
CA GLU A 222 -3.39 -8.14 12.29
C GLU A 222 -3.29 -8.35 13.81
N ALA A 223 -4.33 -8.83 14.47
CA ALA A 223 -4.33 -9.11 15.91
C ALA A 223 -3.26 -10.14 16.30
N ILE A 224 -3.11 -11.21 15.51
CA ILE A 224 -2.05 -12.21 15.71
C ILE A 224 -0.67 -11.57 15.57
N LEU A 225 -0.47 -10.76 14.52
CA LEU A 225 0.81 -10.10 14.26
C LEU A 225 1.14 -9.04 15.33
N ILE A 226 0.15 -8.29 15.82
CA ILE A 226 0.31 -7.39 16.97
C ILE A 226 0.77 -8.18 18.22
N ALA A 227 0.12 -9.31 18.52
CA ALA A 227 0.52 -10.14 19.64
C ALA A 227 1.96 -10.65 19.50
N LEU A 228 2.33 -11.14 18.30
CA LEU A 228 3.71 -11.57 18.01
C LEU A 228 4.72 -10.43 18.13
N PHE A 229 4.38 -9.23 17.69
CA PHE A 229 5.22 -8.04 17.83
C PHE A 229 5.43 -7.69 19.31
N LEU A 230 4.36 -7.63 20.11
CA LEU A 230 4.45 -7.33 21.54
C LEU A 230 5.30 -8.38 22.29
N VAL A 231 5.13 -9.67 21.97
CA VAL A 231 5.96 -10.74 22.53
C VAL A 231 7.43 -10.57 22.11
N SER A 232 7.69 -10.26 20.84
CA SER A 232 9.06 -10.06 20.34
C SER A 232 9.76 -8.89 21.04
N VAL A 233 9.06 -7.75 21.19
CA VAL A 233 9.58 -6.57 21.91
C VAL A 233 9.80 -6.90 23.39
N ALA A 234 8.88 -7.63 24.03
CA ALA A 234 9.03 -8.01 25.44
C ALA A 234 10.28 -8.88 25.67
N ILE A 235 10.50 -9.88 24.80
CA ILE A 235 11.68 -10.74 24.84
C ILE A 235 12.96 -9.91 24.65
N ALA A 236 13.01 -9.07 23.62
CA ALA A 236 14.15 -8.19 23.36
C ALA A 236 14.46 -7.29 24.56
N GLY A 237 13.45 -6.60 25.10
CA GLY A 237 13.59 -5.73 26.26
C GLY A 237 13.97 -6.46 27.56
N THR A 238 13.61 -7.74 27.71
CA THR A 238 14.11 -8.56 28.83
C THR A 238 15.56 -8.96 28.66
N VAL A 239 16.02 -9.26 27.43
CA VAL A 239 17.41 -9.60 27.13
C VAL A 239 18.33 -8.38 27.38
N THR A 240 17.90 -7.18 27.00
CA THR A 240 18.67 -5.94 27.23
C THR A 240 18.79 -5.54 28.71
N LYS A 241 17.91 -6.06 29.59
CA LYS A 241 17.98 -5.81 31.05
C LYS A 241 18.84 -6.82 31.80
N VAL A 242 19.14 -7.97 31.21
CA VAL A 242 19.85 -9.09 31.85
C VAL A 242 21.33 -9.15 31.44
N LEU A 243 21.69 -8.54 30.31
CA LEU A 243 23.07 -8.31 29.85
C LEU A 243 23.60 -6.96 30.35
#